data_AF-A0A3N7A7V2-F1
#
_entry.id   AF-A0A3N7A7V2-F1
#
_cell.length_a   1.000
_cell.length_b   1.000
_cell.length_c   1.000
_cell.angle_alpha   90.00
_cell.angle_beta   90.00
_cell.angle_gamma   90.00
#
_symmetry.space_group_name_H-M   'P 1'
#
loop_
_entity.id
_entity.type
_entity.pdbx_description
1 polymer ?
#
loop_
_entity_poly.entity_id
_entity_poly.type
_entity_poly.pdbx_seq_one_letter_code
_entity_poly.pdbx_strand_id
1 'polypeptide(L)'
;MPQSIMMPVSSHSAPQRRIHPYLYTCIQLLLCGLMLTVFSCKNEEQPPIPIAKMSNILFDLQTAEDYSIGNFKDSIKQNSIEKNNDTLAYYYALTLKHHAVSAEALEDALNWYYEHPVVMDSVYKRVIDKANKYKTLAIKDTTSLVIQDSVLNAATAGLQDSNKLSAPAATPKPDFKRPERATIAPMERSEDQELKDIKKKNKDIKETLDKVKKQGQ
;
A
#
# COMPACT_ATOMS: atom_id res chain seq x y z
N MET A 1 84.34 -67.15 -13.29
CA MET A 1 83.23 -66.52 -14.03
C MET A 1 81.94 -66.79 -13.27
N PRO A 2 81.15 -65.77 -12.92
CA PRO A 2 80.12 -65.87 -11.89
C PRO A 2 78.84 -66.53 -12.41
N GLN A 3 78.20 -67.33 -11.55
CA GLN A 3 76.89 -67.93 -11.78
C GLN A 3 75.80 -66.98 -11.27
N SER A 4 75.00 -66.44 -12.19
CA SER A 4 73.85 -65.59 -11.86
C SER A 4 72.68 -66.48 -11.41
N ILE A 5 72.34 -66.38 -10.12
CA ILE A 5 71.18 -67.01 -9.51
C ILE A 5 69.96 -66.12 -9.79
N MET A 6 69.04 -66.64 -10.59
CA MET A 6 67.79 -65.98 -10.99
C MET A 6 66.70 -66.36 -9.98
N MET A 7 66.21 -65.40 -9.21
CA MET A 7 65.11 -65.63 -8.25
C MET A 7 63.74 -65.45 -8.92
N PRO A 8 62.74 -66.27 -8.58
CA PRO A 8 61.39 -66.15 -9.11
C PRO A 8 60.66 -64.95 -8.49
N VAL A 9 60.19 -64.04 -9.36
CA VAL A 9 59.29 -62.93 -9.00
C VAL A 9 57.92 -63.52 -8.67
N SER A 10 57.53 -63.45 -7.39
CA SER A 10 56.18 -63.80 -6.93
C SER A 10 55.18 -62.71 -7.35
N SER A 11 54.30 -63.05 -8.29
CA SER A 11 53.16 -62.24 -8.70
C SER A 11 52.04 -62.35 -7.65
N HIS A 12 51.96 -61.36 -6.77
CA HIS A 12 50.79 -61.18 -5.89
C HIS A 12 49.57 -60.73 -6.72
N SER A 13 48.70 -61.69 -7.03
CA SER A 13 47.36 -61.41 -7.55
C SER A 13 46.49 -60.86 -6.41
N ALA A 14 46.22 -59.56 -6.47
CA ALA A 14 45.29 -58.91 -5.55
C ALA A 14 43.88 -59.51 -5.70
N PRO A 15 43.13 -59.71 -4.60
CA PRO A 15 41.78 -60.26 -4.65
C PRO A 15 40.85 -59.26 -5.36
N GLN A 16 40.43 -59.61 -6.58
CA GLN A 16 39.33 -58.95 -7.28
C GLN A 16 38.06 -59.12 -6.46
N ARG A 17 37.69 -58.09 -5.69
CA ARG A 17 36.37 -58.00 -5.06
C ARG A 17 35.34 -58.02 -6.19
N ARG A 18 34.58 -59.11 -6.30
CA ARG A 18 33.41 -59.19 -7.17
C ARG A 18 32.37 -58.23 -6.63
N ILE A 19 32.38 -57.00 -7.14
CA ILE A 19 31.33 -56.03 -6.88
C ILE A 19 30.09 -56.56 -7.59
N HIS A 20 29.06 -56.91 -6.81
CA HIS A 20 27.84 -57.48 -7.35
C HIS A 20 27.11 -56.44 -8.22
N PRO A 21 26.80 -56.74 -9.49
CA PRO A 21 26.19 -55.78 -10.42
C PRO A 21 24.83 -55.26 -9.94
N TYR A 22 24.14 -56.04 -9.11
CA TYR A 22 22.88 -55.67 -8.47
C TYR A 22 22.99 -54.48 -7.51
N LEU A 23 24.15 -54.27 -6.88
CA LEU A 23 24.34 -53.17 -5.95
C LEU A 23 24.44 -51.83 -6.69
N TYR A 24 24.99 -51.85 -7.91
CA TYR A 24 25.07 -50.68 -8.78
C TYR A 24 23.70 -50.28 -9.34
N THR A 25 22.89 -51.26 -9.78
CA THR A 25 21.53 -50.99 -10.26
C THR A 25 20.61 -50.46 -9.16
N CYS A 26 20.75 -50.96 -7.93
CA CYS A 26 20.03 -50.42 -6.77
C CYS A 26 20.44 -48.98 -6.45
N ILE A 27 21.74 -48.67 -6.44
CA ILE A 27 22.23 -47.29 -6.23
C ILE A 27 21.70 -46.36 -7.32
N GLN A 28 21.70 -46.79 -8.57
CA GLN A 28 21.27 -45.98 -9.71
C GLN A 28 19.75 -45.70 -9.69
N LEU A 29 18.93 -46.68 -9.30
CA LEU A 29 17.49 -46.48 -9.06
C LEU A 29 17.23 -45.53 -7.90
N LEU A 30 18.00 -45.63 -6.82
CA LEU A 30 17.86 -44.77 -5.65
C LEU A 30 18.25 -43.32 -6.00
N LEU A 31 19.31 -43.13 -6.80
CA LEU A 31 19.73 -41.81 -7.30
C LEU A 31 18.69 -41.19 -8.25
N CYS A 32 18.10 -41.99 -9.14
CA CYS A 32 17.01 -41.54 -10.02
C CYS A 32 15.75 -41.17 -9.23
N GLY A 33 15.39 -41.97 -8.21
CA GLY A 33 14.29 -41.65 -7.30
C GLY A 33 14.51 -40.34 -6.56
N LEU A 34 15.72 -40.11 -6.05
CA LEU A 34 16.08 -38.86 -5.37
C LEU A 34 15.94 -37.65 -6.30
N MET A 35 16.45 -37.74 -7.53
CA MET A 35 16.38 -36.66 -8.52
C MET A 35 14.94 -36.27 -8.88
N LEU A 36 14.01 -37.24 -8.94
CA LEU A 36 12.59 -36.96 -9.19
C LEU A 36 11.93 -36.20 -8.04
N THR A 37 12.37 -36.39 -6.80
CA THR A 37 11.81 -35.65 -5.65
C THR A 37 12.25 -34.18 -5.59
N VAL A 38 13.45 -33.85 -6.09
CA VAL A 38 13.96 -32.46 -6.04
C VAL A 38 13.26 -31.55 -7.04
N PHE A 39 12.76 -32.09 -8.16
CA PHE A 39 12.03 -31.32 -9.18
C PHE A 39 10.54 -31.11 -8.87
N SER A 40 10.01 -31.69 -7.78
CA SER A 40 8.60 -31.53 -7.40
C SER A 40 8.32 -30.31 -6.51
N CYS A 41 9.34 -29.50 -6.20
CA CYS A 41 9.10 -28.17 -5.65
C CYS A 41 8.42 -27.30 -6.70
N LYS A 42 7.09 -27.23 -6.64
CA LYS A 42 6.33 -26.15 -7.26
C LYS A 42 6.88 -24.85 -6.65
N ASN A 43 7.56 -24.05 -7.46
CA ASN A 43 7.82 -22.67 -7.10
C ASN A 43 6.45 -22.01 -6.96
N GLU A 44 6.00 -21.80 -5.72
CA GLU A 44 4.91 -20.85 -5.48
C GLU A 44 5.37 -19.53 -6.07
N GLU A 45 4.63 -19.06 -7.06
CA GLU A 45 4.90 -17.79 -7.70
C GLU A 45 4.87 -16.71 -6.63
N GLN A 46 6.02 -16.06 -6.41
CA GLN A 46 6.13 -15.08 -5.35
C GLN A 46 5.45 -13.78 -5.79
N PRO A 47 4.70 -13.12 -4.89
CA PRO A 47 4.01 -11.89 -5.24
C PRO A 47 5.03 -10.78 -5.57
N PRO A 48 4.79 -9.95 -6.61
CA PRO A 48 5.67 -8.82 -6.95
C PRO A 48 5.90 -7.85 -5.78
N ILE A 49 4.88 -7.67 -4.94
CA ILE A 49 4.95 -6.93 -3.67
C ILE A 49 4.56 -7.87 -2.53
N PRO A 50 5.39 -8.05 -1.50
CA PRO A 50 5.07 -8.93 -0.37
C PRO A 50 3.77 -8.54 0.35
N ILE A 51 3.02 -9.53 0.84
CA ILE A 51 1.74 -9.39 1.53
C ILE A 51 1.77 -8.29 2.61
N ALA A 52 2.82 -8.28 3.44
CA ALA A 52 2.97 -7.28 4.50
C ALA A 52 3.06 -5.85 3.94
N LYS A 53 3.84 -5.65 2.88
CA LYS A 53 3.99 -4.34 2.23
C LYS A 53 2.69 -3.94 1.52
N MET A 54 2.07 -4.84 0.78
CA MET A 54 0.80 -4.59 0.10
C MET A 54 -0.31 -4.19 1.08
N SER A 55 -0.41 -4.89 2.23
CA SER A 55 -1.40 -4.54 3.26
C SER A 55 -1.19 -3.14 3.85
N ASN A 56 0.05 -2.65 3.93
CA ASN A 56 0.31 -1.29 4.39
C ASN A 56 -0.05 -0.25 3.33
N ILE A 57 0.26 -0.54 2.06
CA ILE A 57 -0.09 0.34 0.93
C ILE A 57 -1.61 0.50 0.84
N LEU A 58 -2.37 -0.61 0.86
CA LEU A 58 -3.82 -0.56 0.76
C LEU A 58 -4.47 0.15 1.95
N PHE A 59 -3.95 -0.07 3.16
CA PHE A 59 -4.42 0.65 4.34
C PHE A 59 -4.21 2.16 4.22
N ASP A 60 -3.04 2.60 3.77
CA ASP A 60 -2.73 4.02 3.62
C ASP A 60 -3.54 4.64 2.46
N LEU A 61 -3.77 3.92 1.36
CA LEU A 61 -4.63 4.36 0.26
C LEU A 61 -6.08 4.55 0.72
N GLN A 62 -6.64 3.59 1.45
CA GLN A 62 -8.00 3.72 1.98
C GLN A 62 -8.11 4.87 2.99
N THR A 63 -7.08 5.05 3.81
CA THR A 63 -6.97 6.20 4.72
C THR A 63 -6.92 7.52 3.95
N ALA A 64 -6.16 7.59 2.85
CA ALA A 64 -6.10 8.75 1.96
C ALA A 64 -7.47 9.08 1.33
N GLU A 65 -8.23 8.05 0.93
CA GLU A 65 -9.60 8.25 0.44
C GLU A 65 -10.50 8.88 1.50
N ASP A 66 -10.45 8.39 2.74
CA ASP A 66 -11.23 8.94 3.85
C ASP A 66 -10.84 10.40 4.13
N TYR A 67 -9.55 10.74 4.09
CA TYR A 67 -9.08 12.13 4.27
C TYR A 67 -9.39 13.05 3.07
N SER A 68 -9.62 12.50 1.88
CA SER A 68 -9.99 13.28 0.70
C SER A 68 -11.47 13.72 0.69
N ILE A 69 -12.29 13.11 1.55
CA ILE A 69 -13.66 13.53 1.79
C ILE A 69 -13.60 14.83 2.59
N GLY A 70 -13.70 15.96 1.91
CA GLY A 70 -13.68 17.25 2.56
C GLY A 70 -15.00 17.56 3.23
N ASN A 71 -14.95 17.99 4.50
CA ASN A 71 -16.00 18.81 5.09
C ASN A 71 -15.89 20.24 4.51
N PHE A 72 -16.21 20.40 3.22
CA PHE A 72 -16.22 21.71 2.57
C PHE A 72 -17.40 22.51 3.13
N LYS A 73 -17.10 23.33 4.14
CA LYS A 73 -18.07 24.05 4.97
C LYS A 73 -19.02 24.98 4.22
N ASP A 74 -18.70 25.37 2.98
CA ASP A 74 -19.28 26.59 2.40
C ASP A 74 -19.95 26.45 1.02
N SER A 75 -20.06 25.28 0.38
CA SER A 75 -20.67 25.27 -0.98
C SER A 75 -21.40 24.03 -1.47
N ILE A 76 -21.38 22.90 -0.76
CA ILE A 76 -22.07 21.70 -1.25
C ILE A 76 -23.06 21.24 -0.18
N LYS A 77 -24.30 20.98 -0.59
CA LYS A 77 -25.40 20.49 0.26
C LYS A 77 -24.83 19.48 1.26
N GLN A 78 -25.13 19.66 2.55
CA GLN A 78 -24.63 18.91 3.72
C GLN A 78 -24.67 17.37 3.65
N ASN A 79 -25.11 16.77 2.54
CA ASN A 79 -25.25 15.34 2.32
C ASN A 79 -24.47 14.79 1.10
N SER A 80 -23.69 15.60 0.37
CA SER A 80 -22.83 15.07 -0.70
C SER A 80 -21.43 14.79 -0.16
N ILE A 81 -21.14 13.53 0.09
CA ILE A 81 -19.80 13.00 0.32
C ILE A 81 -19.09 12.98 -1.04
N GLU A 82 -18.70 14.16 -1.54
CA GLU A 82 -17.95 14.25 -2.79
C GLU A 82 -16.46 14.30 -2.47
N LYS A 83 -15.70 13.35 -3.04
CA LYS A 83 -14.24 13.30 -2.89
C LYS A 83 -13.63 14.42 -3.72
N ASN A 84 -12.72 15.19 -3.12
CA ASN A 84 -11.95 16.17 -3.88
C ASN A 84 -10.83 15.44 -4.64
N ASN A 85 -11.01 15.30 -5.96
CA ASN A 85 -10.10 14.55 -6.82
C ASN A 85 -8.66 15.09 -6.80
N ASP A 86 -8.47 16.41 -6.71
CA ASP A 86 -7.13 17.02 -6.65
C ASP A 86 -6.41 16.65 -5.34
N THR A 87 -7.16 16.69 -4.23
CA THR A 87 -6.66 16.30 -2.91
C THR A 87 -6.37 14.80 -2.84
N LEU A 88 -7.25 13.99 -3.44
CA LEU A 88 -7.09 12.55 -3.53
C LEU A 88 -5.84 12.17 -4.32
N ALA A 89 -5.65 12.75 -5.50
CA ALA A 89 -4.47 12.52 -6.34
C ALA A 89 -3.18 12.86 -5.60
N TYR A 90 -3.17 13.97 -4.84
CA TYR A 90 -2.04 14.33 -3.99
C TYR A 90 -1.74 13.26 -2.92
N TYR A 91 -2.76 12.77 -2.21
CA TYR A 91 -2.56 11.74 -1.19
C TYR A 91 -2.13 10.38 -1.77
N TYR A 92 -2.61 10.01 -2.97
CA TYR A 92 -2.15 8.82 -3.66
C TYR A 92 -0.67 8.93 -4.03
N ALA A 93 -0.26 10.05 -4.62
CA ALA A 93 1.15 10.30 -4.92
C ALA A 93 2.03 10.25 -3.66
N LEU A 94 1.53 10.82 -2.55
CA LEU A 94 2.23 10.78 -1.26
C LEU A 94 2.35 9.35 -0.71
N THR A 95 1.29 8.54 -0.83
CA THR A 95 1.26 7.15 -0.37
C THR A 95 2.23 6.28 -1.16
N LEU A 96 2.23 6.40 -2.49
CA LEU A 96 3.16 5.68 -3.37
C LEU A 96 4.62 6.05 -3.05
N LYS A 97 4.88 7.34 -2.82
CA LYS A 97 6.20 7.82 -2.41
C LYS A 97 6.61 7.27 -1.03
N HIS A 98 5.69 7.25 -0.06
CA HIS A 98 5.95 6.71 1.29
C HIS A 98 6.39 5.25 1.26
N HIS A 99 5.80 4.44 0.38
CA HIS A 99 6.13 3.02 0.24
C HIS A 99 7.24 2.73 -0.77
N ALA A 100 7.79 3.75 -1.43
CA ALA A 100 8.76 3.61 -2.52
C ALA A 100 8.28 2.62 -3.60
N VAL A 101 7.07 2.84 -4.11
CA VAL A 101 6.44 2.03 -5.16
C VAL A 101 5.98 2.97 -6.29
N SER A 102 6.22 2.62 -7.55
CA SER A 102 5.68 3.35 -8.70
C SER A 102 4.21 2.98 -8.93
N ALA A 103 3.47 3.83 -9.65
CA ALA A 103 2.09 3.50 -10.01
C ALA A 103 2.00 2.20 -10.83
N GLU A 104 2.90 2.02 -11.81
CA GLU A 104 3.00 0.81 -12.63
C GLU A 104 3.28 -0.44 -11.77
N ALA A 105 4.24 -0.36 -10.83
CA ALA A 105 4.57 -1.50 -9.97
C ALA A 105 3.42 -1.85 -9.01
N LEU A 106 2.61 -0.87 -8.60
CA LEU A 106 1.41 -1.14 -7.81
C LEU A 106 0.33 -1.80 -8.67
N GLU A 107 0.13 -1.33 -9.89
CA GLU A 107 -0.84 -1.90 -10.85
C GLU A 107 -0.50 -3.35 -11.19
N ASP A 108 0.75 -3.63 -11.55
CA ASP A 108 1.23 -5.00 -11.83
C ASP A 108 1.03 -5.91 -10.62
N ALA A 109 1.35 -5.42 -9.42
CA ALA A 109 1.13 -6.18 -8.21
C ALA A 109 -0.36 -6.44 -7.96
N LEU A 110 -1.22 -5.44 -8.13
CA LEU A 110 -2.67 -5.61 -7.97
C LEU A 110 -3.24 -6.63 -8.96
N ASN A 111 -2.81 -6.58 -10.22
CA ASN A 111 -3.20 -7.56 -11.24
C ASN A 111 -2.82 -8.98 -10.80
N TRP A 112 -1.60 -9.17 -10.32
CA TRP A 112 -1.17 -10.46 -9.76
C TRP A 112 -2.06 -10.91 -8.59
N TYR A 113 -2.36 -10.00 -7.65
CA TYR A 113 -3.21 -10.33 -6.50
C TYR A 113 -4.66 -10.64 -6.89
N TYR A 114 -5.20 -10.03 -7.95
CA TYR A 114 -6.53 -10.36 -8.48
C TYR A 114 -6.59 -11.77 -9.05
N GLU A 115 -5.51 -12.25 -9.65
CA GLU A 115 -5.38 -13.64 -10.12
C GLU A 115 -5.18 -14.64 -8.96
N HIS A 116 -4.78 -14.16 -7.78
CA HIS A 116 -4.47 -14.96 -6.59
C HIS A 116 -5.40 -14.61 -5.39
N PRO A 117 -6.72 -14.89 -5.45
CA PRO A 117 -7.69 -14.40 -4.48
C PRO A 117 -7.45 -14.87 -3.04
N VAL A 118 -6.88 -16.05 -2.83
CA VAL A 118 -6.54 -16.58 -1.49
C VAL A 118 -5.46 -15.72 -0.81
N VAL A 119 -4.49 -15.26 -1.60
CA VAL A 119 -3.42 -14.37 -1.10
C VAL A 119 -3.97 -12.97 -0.88
N MET A 120 -4.86 -12.48 -1.75
CA MET A 120 -5.52 -11.19 -1.59
C MET A 120 -6.42 -11.11 -0.35
N ASP A 121 -7.16 -12.18 -0.04
CA ASP A 121 -7.93 -12.29 1.22
C ASP A 121 -7.02 -12.16 2.45
N SER A 122 -5.83 -12.77 2.38
CA SER A 122 -4.81 -12.65 3.44
C SER A 122 -4.27 -11.22 3.59
N VAL A 123 -4.14 -10.47 2.49
CA VAL A 123 -3.82 -9.03 2.51
C VAL A 123 -4.94 -8.24 3.17
N TYR A 124 -6.20 -8.42 2.75
CA TYR A 124 -7.34 -7.67 3.28
C TYR A 124 -7.60 -7.93 4.76
N LYS A 125 -7.44 -9.17 5.22
CA LYS A 125 -7.50 -9.49 6.67
C LYS A 125 -6.55 -8.61 7.47
N ARG A 126 -5.31 -8.45 7.00
CA ARG A 126 -4.33 -7.57 7.67
C ARG A 126 -4.72 -6.10 7.61
N VAL A 127 -5.30 -5.63 6.51
CA VAL A 127 -5.81 -4.25 6.39
C VAL A 127 -6.91 -4.00 7.42
N ILE A 128 -7.86 -4.93 7.54
CA ILE A 128 -8.98 -4.86 8.50
C ILE A 128 -8.46 -4.89 9.94
N ASP A 129 -7.55 -5.80 10.27
CA ASP A 129 -6.94 -5.89 11.60
C ASP A 129 -6.23 -4.59 11.97
N LYS A 130 -5.53 -3.99 11.01
CA LYS A 130 -4.83 -2.72 11.19
C LYS A 130 -5.84 -1.58 11.43
N ALA A 131 -6.90 -1.49 10.63
CA ALA A 131 -7.96 -0.51 10.82
C ALA A 131 -8.64 -0.64 12.19
N ASN A 132 -8.95 -1.86 12.62
CA ASN A 132 -9.51 -2.13 13.94
C ASN A 132 -8.57 -1.68 15.06
N LYS A 133 -7.26 -1.93 14.91
CA LYS A 133 -6.26 -1.47 15.88
C LYS A 133 -6.28 0.05 16.01
N TYR A 134 -6.24 0.81 14.90
CA TYR A 134 -6.30 2.27 14.97
C TYR A 134 -7.59 2.80 15.57
N LYS A 135 -8.74 2.17 15.28
CA LYS A 135 -10.02 2.50 15.91
C LYS A 135 -9.97 2.33 17.43
N THR A 136 -9.40 1.23 17.93
CA THR A 136 -9.29 1.01 19.38
C THR A 136 -8.33 1.97 20.08
N LEU A 137 -7.22 2.34 19.42
CA LEU A 137 -6.27 3.32 19.96
C LEU A 137 -6.92 4.71 20.08
N ALA A 138 -7.63 5.16 19.05
CA ALA A 138 -8.34 6.44 19.09
C ALA A 138 -9.37 6.52 20.23
N ILE A 139 -10.07 5.42 20.52
CA ILE A 139 -11.03 5.35 21.63
C ILE A 139 -10.32 5.41 23.00
N LYS A 140 -9.18 4.72 23.14
CA LYS A 140 -8.41 4.69 24.39
C LYS A 140 -7.84 6.08 24.73
N ASP A 141 -7.34 6.80 23.73
CA ASP A 141 -6.82 8.16 23.91
C ASP A 141 -7.95 9.12 24.28
N THR A 142 -9.12 9.01 23.63
CA THR A 142 -10.30 9.80 23.97
C THR A 142 -10.80 9.53 25.40
N THR A 143 -10.84 8.26 25.82
CA THR A 143 -11.30 7.87 27.16
C THR A 143 -10.35 8.37 28.25
N SER A 144 -9.05 8.39 27.98
CA SER A 144 -8.04 8.87 28.92
C SER A 144 -8.13 10.39 29.14
N LEU A 145 -8.47 11.15 28.09
CA LEU A 145 -8.70 12.59 28.18
C LEU A 145 -9.99 12.95 28.94
N VAL A 146 -11.07 12.19 28.73
CA VAL A 146 -12.35 12.39 29.45
C VAL A 146 -12.21 12.06 30.95
N ILE A 147 -11.39 11.07 31.32
CA ILE A 147 -11.14 10.74 32.72
C ILE A 147 -10.29 11.83 33.42
N GLN A 148 -9.34 12.47 32.72
CA GLN A 148 -8.58 13.58 33.30
C GLN A 148 -9.45 14.82 33.57
N ASP A 149 -10.35 15.18 32.64
CA ASP A 149 -11.24 16.32 32.80
C ASP A 149 -12.30 16.08 33.89
N SER A 150 -12.77 14.84 34.05
CA SER A 150 -13.72 14.49 35.11
C SER A 150 -13.09 14.42 36.51
N VAL A 151 -11.83 14.02 36.63
CA VAL A 151 -11.11 14.03 37.93
C VAL A 151 -10.74 15.45 38.35
N LEU A 152 -10.41 16.35 37.42
CA LEU A 152 -10.15 17.76 37.72
C LEU A 152 -11.44 18.51 38.13
N ASN A 153 -12.58 18.18 37.52
CA ASN A 153 -13.88 18.76 37.89
C ASN A 153 -14.45 18.18 39.20
N ALA A 154 -14.14 16.93 39.55
CA ALA A 154 -14.54 16.34 40.84
C ALA A 154 -13.74 16.88 42.04
N ALA A 155 -12.50 17.36 41.84
CA ALA A 155 -11.70 18.01 42.89
C ALA A 155 -12.16 19.44 43.22
N THR A 156 -13.02 20.05 42.40
CA THR A 156 -13.53 21.43 42.61
C THR A 156 -15.00 21.46 43.04
N ALA A 157 -15.68 20.31 43.15
CA ALA A 157 -17.10 20.21 43.50
C ALA A 157 -17.37 20.09 45.02
N GLY A 158 -16.48 20.64 45.84
CA GLY A 158 -16.63 20.73 47.30
C GLY A 158 -16.86 22.17 47.75
N LEU A 159 -17.94 22.80 47.29
CA LEU A 159 -18.68 23.93 47.87
C LEU A 159 -19.39 24.65 46.70
N GLN A 160 -20.70 24.42 46.53
CA GLN A 160 -21.72 25.46 46.25
C GLN A 160 -23.05 24.82 45.80
N ASP A 161 -23.96 24.80 46.77
CA ASP A 161 -25.32 25.33 46.70
C ASP A 161 -26.13 25.22 45.39
N SER A 162 -27.11 24.32 45.45
CA SER A 162 -28.48 24.38 44.91
C SER A 162 -28.95 25.71 44.29
N ASN A 163 -28.95 25.83 42.95
CA ASN A 163 -30.14 26.24 42.15
C ASN A 163 -29.83 26.41 40.64
N LYS A 164 -30.89 26.27 39.84
CA LYS A 164 -31.07 26.62 38.42
C LYS A 164 -30.65 25.62 37.33
N LEU A 165 -31.69 24.90 36.89
CA LEU A 165 -31.97 24.45 35.53
C LEU A 165 -31.98 25.62 34.52
N SER A 166 -31.11 25.62 33.50
CA SER A 166 -31.29 26.30 32.19
C SER A 166 -30.13 26.01 31.21
N ALA A 167 -30.46 25.39 30.06
CA ALA A 167 -29.81 25.42 28.73
C ALA A 167 -28.35 24.93 28.51
N PRO A 168 -28.05 24.20 27.42
CA PRO A 168 -26.69 23.75 27.09
C PRO A 168 -25.87 24.89 26.47
N ALA A 169 -24.80 25.28 27.15
CA ALA A 169 -23.82 26.25 26.68
C ALA A 169 -22.80 25.62 25.73
N ALA A 170 -22.41 26.41 24.73
CA ALA A 170 -21.47 26.09 23.66
C ALA A 170 -20.10 25.62 24.18
N THR A 171 -19.56 24.58 23.55
CA THR A 171 -18.20 24.08 23.75
C THR A 171 -17.14 25.09 23.31
N PRO A 172 -16.02 25.24 24.07
CA PRO A 172 -14.93 26.14 23.72
C PRO A 172 -14.07 25.56 22.57
N LYS A 173 -13.75 26.41 21.58
CA LYS A 173 -12.84 26.09 20.48
C LYS A 173 -11.39 26.04 20.99
N PRO A 174 -10.62 24.98 20.68
CA PRO A 174 -9.17 25.01 20.87
C PRO A 174 -8.53 25.91 19.81
N ASP A 175 -7.75 26.88 20.27
CA ASP A 175 -7.04 27.87 19.47
C ASP A 175 -5.79 27.24 18.85
N PHE A 176 -5.96 26.55 17.72
CA PHE A 176 -4.83 26.10 16.91
C PHE A 176 -4.31 27.30 16.11
N LYS A 177 -3.19 27.88 16.56
CA LYS A 177 -2.40 28.84 15.78
C LYS A 177 -1.94 28.17 14.49
N ARG A 178 -2.72 28.41 13.44
CA ARG A 178 -2.42 28.11 12.03
C ARG A 178 -1.12 28.83 11.66
N PRO A 179 -0.14 28.17 11.01
CA PRO A 179 0.98 28.87 10.42
C PRO A 179 0.46 29.89 9.40
N GLU A 180 0.94 31.11 9.53
CA GLU A 180 0.56 32.28 8.73
C GLU A 180 0.79 31.97 7.24
N ARG A 181 -0.30 31.62 6.56
CA ARG A 181 -0.31 31.42 5.11
C ARG A 181 -0.08 32.80 4.48
N ALA A 182 1.05 32.95 3.80
CA ALA A 182 1.30 34.11 2.95
C ALA A 182 0.04 34.40 2.12
N THR A 183 -0.55 35.58 2.37
CA THR A 183 -1.72 36.07 1.67
C THR A 183 -1.30 36.36 0.23
N ILE A 184 -1.39 35.35 -0.64
CA ILE A 184 -1.45 35.60 -2.07
C ILE A 184 -2.80 36.25 -2.28
N ALA A 185 -2.80 37.52 -2.66
CA ALA A 185 -4.00 38.29 -2.94
C ALA A 185 -4.92 37.49 -3.87
N PRO A 186 -6.25 37.49 -3.65
CA PRO A 186 -7.20 36.91 -4.58
C PRO A 186 -7.02 37.60 -5.93
N MET A 187 -6.46 36.89 -6.90
CA MET A 187 -6.56 37.30 -8.28
C MET A 187 -8.00 37.02 -8.68
N GLU A 188 -8.89 38.00 -8.46
CA GLU A 188 -10.21 38.07 -9.08
C GLU A 188 -10.03 38.11 -10.60
N ARG A 189 -9.79 36.94 -11.18
CA ARG A 189 -10.01 36.72 -12.60
C ARG A 189 -11.50 36.50 -12.71
N SER A 190 -12.24 37.57 -13.02
CA SER A 190 -13.69 37.50 -13.15
C SER A 190 -14.06 36.40 -14.15
N GLU A 191 -15.07 35.60 -13.80
CA GLU A 191 -15.59 34.49 -14.62
C GLU A 191 -15.94 34.96 -16.05
N ASP A 192 -16.25 36.26 -16.20
CA ASP A 192 -16.48 36.95 -17.47
C ASP A 192 -15.26 36.97 -18.39
N GLN A 193 -14.04 36.99 -17.85
CA GLN A 193 -12.82 36.99 -18.65
C GLN A 193 -12.51 35.60 -19.20
N GLU A 194 -12.78 34.56 -18.41
CA GLU A 194 -12.60 33.16 -18.84
C GLU A 194 -13.61 32.78 -19.93
N LEU A 195 -14.86 33.23 -19.83
CA LEU A 195 -15.86 33.06 -20.88
C LEU A 195 -15.48 33.75 -22.20
N LYS A 196 -14.81 34.91 -22.13
CA LYS A 196 -14.30 35.61 -23.32
C LYS A 196 -13.15 34.86 -23.97
N ASP A 197 -12.24 34.30 -23.18
CA ASP A 197 -11.09 33.54 -23.67
C ASP A 197 -11.53 32.22 -24.33
N ILE A 198 -12.55 31.54 -23.78
CA ILE A 198 -13.13 30.32 -24.37
C ILE A 198 -13.84 30.63 -25.70
N LYS A 199 -14.64 31.71 -25.78
CA LYS A 199 -15.30 32.11 -27.02
C LYS A 199 -14.30 32.46 -28.12
N LYS A 200 -13.18 33.10 -27.77
CA LYS A 200 -12.11 33.43 -28.73
C LYS A 200 -11.44 32.16 -29.27
N LYS A 201 -11.07 31.21 -28.40
CA LYS A 201 -10.48 29.92 -28.81
C LYS A 201 -11.38 29.13 -29.76
N ASN A 202 -12.68 29.06 -29.47
CA ASN A 202 -13.63 28.34 -30.33
C ASN A 202 -13.79 28.98 -31.71
N LYS A 203 -13.66 30.31 -31.80
CA LYS A 203 -13.66 31.02 -33.09
C LYS A 203 -12.41 30.70 -33.91
N ASP A 204 -11.24 30.72 -33.29
CA ASP A 204 -9.96 30.46 -33.97
C ASP A 204 -9.91 29.02 -34.50
N ILE A 205 -10.40 28.05 -33.72
CA ILE A 205 -10.50 26.64 -34.15
C ILE A 205 -11.40 26.50 -35.39
N LYS A 206 -12.54 27.21 -35.41
CA LYS A 206 -13.47 27.17 -36.54
C LYS A 206 -12.84 27.75 -37.82
N GLU A 207 -12.12 28.86 -37.71
CA GLU A 207 -11.38 29.43 -38.86
C GLU A 207 -10.27 28.52 -39.36
N THR A 208 -9.56 27.82 -38.48
CA THR A 208 -8.56 26.83 -38.90
C THR A 208 -9.20 25.63 -39.60
N LEU A 209 -10.34 25.14 -39.11
CA LEU A 209 -11.06 24.02 -39.72
C LEU A 209 -11.55 24.36 -41.13
N ASP A 210 -12.07 25.58 -41.31
CA ASP A 210 -12.54 26.05 -42.62
C ASP A 210 -11.37 26.26 -43.60
N LYS A 211 -10.20 26.72 -43.13
CA LYS A 211 -8.98 26.81 -43.95
C LYS A 211 -8.47 25.44 -44.39
N VAL A 212 -8.42 24.47 -43.47
CA VAL A 212 -8.00 23.09 -43.79
C VAL A 212 -8.95 22.46 -44.81
N LYS A 213 -10.26 22.67 -44.65
CA LYS A 213 -11.26 22.16 -45.59
C LYS A 213 -11.15 22.77 -46.98
N LYS A 214 -10.70 24.03 -47.10
CA LYS A 214 -10.45 24.72 -48.38
C LYS A 214 -9.14 24.32 -49.07
N GLN A 215 -8.16 23.79 -48.32
CA GLN A 215 -6.88 23.32 -48.87
C GLN A 215 -6.91 21.83 -49.28
N GLY A 216 -7.96 21.10 -48.89
CA GLY A 216 -8.17 19.69 -49.25
C GLY A 216 -9.08 19.45 -50.47
N GLN A 217 -9.44 20.50 -51.21
CA GLN A 217 -10.12 20.44 -52.52
C GLN A 217 -9.20 21.00 -53.59
#